data_AF-A0A535CZ48-F1
#
_entry.id   AF-A0A535CZ48-F1
#
_cell.length_a   1.000
_cell.length_b   1.000
_cell.length_c   1.000
_cell.angle_alpha   90.00
_cell.angle_beta   90.00
_cell.angle_gamma   90.00
#
_symmetry.space_group_name_H-M   'P 1'
#
loop_
_entity.id
_entity.type
_entity.pdbx_description
1 polymer ?
#
loop_
_entity_poly.entity_id
_entity_poly.type
_entity_poly.pdbx_seq_one_letter_code
_entity_poly.pdbx_strand_id
1 'polypeptide(L)'
;MANVLTDPPFAADPPVKLNVNAKILGLVIGILAIIGAVLALVALPVVFALNNVVNDTCRALNLNNCGTTGIFGLALIGVLVALGAAIIEAIGGFRMYQGDRRGKEWVIYGLALGLIGGILEIIGYGGIGGFIFNLIIAFVIYYLVVISRFPGEAPLVPSTGGGYGGGGGYGSPPPPPPPA
;
A
#
# COMPACT_ATOMS: atom_id res chain seq x y z
N MET A 1 -13.94 3.81 18.46
CA MET A 1 -12.66 4.45 18.84
C MET A 1 -11.90 4.67 17.55
N ALA A 2 -11.50 5.91 17.24
CA ALA A 2 -10.71 6.19 16.04
C ALA A 2 -9.36 5.48 16.17
N ASN A 3 -9.04 4.59 15.24
CA ASN A 3 -7.73 3.93 15.22
C ASN A 3 -6.75 4.86 14.50
N VAL A 4 -5.71 5.32 15.20
CA VAL A 4 -4.72 6.28 14.67
C VAL A 4 -4.10 5.86 13.34
N LEU A 5 -4.01 4.55 13.09
CA LEU A 5 -3.49 4.01 11.82
C LEU A 5 -4.46 4.21 10.66
N THR A 6 -5.76 4.00 10.87
CA THR A 6 -6.77 4.05 9.80
C THR A 6 -7.42 5.42 9.67
N ASP A 7 -7.50 6.16 10.78
CA ASP A 7 -8.08 7.50 10.90
C ASP A 7 -7.10 8.46 11.57
N PRO A 8 -5.99 8.82 10.89
CA PRO A 8 -5.02 9.75 11.46
C PRO A 8 -5.60 11.17 11.55
N PRO A 9 -5.06 12.04 12.44
CA PRO A 9 -5.59 13.40 12.64
C PRO A 9 -5.54 14.28 11.39
N PHE A 10 -4.61 14.00 10.46
CA PHE A 10 -4.51 14.71 9.18
C PHE A 10 -5.52 14.24 8.12
N ALA A 11 -6.31 13.17 8.38
CA ALA A 11 -7.33 12.71 7.44
C ALA A 11 -8.49 13.71 7.27
N ALA A 12 -8.70 14.56 8.27
CA ALA A 12 -9.73 15.60 8.28
C ALA A 12 -9.32 16.83 7.45
N ASP A 13 -8.06 17.26 7.56
CA ASP A 13 -7.49 18.37 6.77
C ASP A 13 -6.08 18.00 6.30
N PRO A 14 -5.96 17.31 5.16
CA PRO A 14 -4.67 16.84 4.69
C PRO A 14 -3.81 17.99 4.18
N PRO A 15 -2.48 17.96 4.41
CA PRO A 15 -1.57 19.03 4.01
C PRO A 15 -1.52 19.25 2.50
N VAL A 16 -1.74 18.18 1.72
CA VAL A 16 -1.89 18.25 0.25
C VAL A 16 -3.27 17.73 -0.13
N LYS A 17 -4.16 18.63 -0.56
CA LYS A 17 -5.56 18.33 -0.88
C LYS A 17 -5.68 17.85 -2.32
N LEU A 18 -5.83 16.54 -2.51
CA LEU A 18 -6.05 15.90 -3.81
C LEU A 18 -7.40 15.20 -3.81
N ASN A 19 -8.22 15.44 -4.85
CA ASN A 19 -9.47 14.71 -5.05
C ASN A 19 -9.19 13.36 -5.72
N VAL A 20 -8.89 12.34 -4.92
CA VAL A 20 -8.59 10.99 -5.38
C VAL A 20 -9.82 10.10 -5.21
N ASN A 21 -10.30 9.50 -6.30
CA ASN A 21 -11.41 8.56 -6.27
C ASN A 21 -10.97 7.23 -5.65
N ALA A 22 -11.58 6.86 -4.52
CA ALA A 22 -11.26 5.63 -3.79
C ALA A 22 -11.45 4.35 -4.61
N LYS A 23 -12.39 4.33 -5.57
CA LYS A 23 -12.60 3.16 -6.43
C LYS A 23 -11.43 2.93 -7.38
N ILE A 24 -11.02 4.00 -8.08
CA ILE A 24 -9.91 3.94 -9.04
C ILE A 24 -8.62 3.63 -8.29
N LEU A 25 -8.38 4.31 -7.16
CA LEU A 25 -7.23 4.07 -6.31
C LEU A 25 -7.20 2.61 -5.81
N GLY A 26 -8.33 2.10 -5.32
CA GLY A 26 -8.45 0.71 -4.86
C GLY A 26 -8.09 -0.30 -5.95
N LEU A 27 -8.54 -0.09 -7.18
CA LEU A 27 -8.19 -0.94 -8.32
C LEU A 27 -6.69 -0.87 -8.65
N VAL A 28 -6.11 0.33 -8.68
CA VAL A 28 -4.66 0.51 -8.91
C VAL A 28 -3.85 -0.20 -7.84
N ILE A 29 -4.19 -0.02 -6.57
CA ILE A 29 -3.53 -0.69 -5.44
C ILE A 29 -3.68 -2.20 -5.55
N GLY A 30 -4.87 -2.70 -5.88
CA GLY A 30 -5.12 -4.13 -6.04
C GLY A 30 -4.23 -4.76 -7.13
N ILE A 31 -4.09 -4.09 -8.28
CA ILE A 31 -3.22 -4.55 -9.37
C ILE A 31 -1.75 -4.48 -8.97
N LEU A 32 -1.31 -3.39 -8.35
CA LEU A 32 0.08 -3.23 -7.89
C LEU A 32 0.44 -4.30 -6.84
N ALA A 33 -0.47 -4.62 -5.92
CA ALA A 33 -0.28 -5.65 -4.92
C ALA A 33 -0.18 -7.05 -5.57
N ILE A 34 -1.00 -7.35 -6.59
CA ILE A 34 -0.88 -8.62 -7.35
C ILE A 34 0.48 -8.70 -8.05
N ILE A 35 0.90 -7.63 -8.73
CA ILE A 35 2.19 -7.59 -9.41
C ILE A 35 3.32 -7.80 -8.40
N GLY A 36 3.27 -7.09 -7.27
CA GLY A 36 4.23 -7.26 -6.17
C GLY A 36 4.27 -8.69 -5.65
N ALA A 37 3.11 -9.32 -5.44
CA ALA A 37 3.02 -10.71 -5.00
C ALA A 37 3.63 -11.69 -6.02
N VAL A 38 3.39 -11.50 -7.32
CA VAL A 38 3.97 -12.33 -8.38
C VAL A 38 5.49 -12.16 -8.43
N LEU A 39 5.99 -10.93 -8.36
CA LEU A 39 7.43 -10.66 -8.33
C LEU A 39 8.09 -11.29 -7.09
N ALA A 40 7.46 -11.19 -5.92
CA ALA A 40 7.94 -11.85 -4.70
C ALA A 40 7.98 -13.38 -4.86
N LEU A 41 6.96 -13.97 -5.51
CA LEU A 41 6.94 -15.41 -5.80
C LEU A 41 8.06 -15.86 -6.74
N VAL A 42 8.36 -15.05 -7.76
CA VAL A 42 9.45 -15.33 -8.71
C VAL A 42 10.81 -15.08 -8.08
N ALA A 43 10.91 -14.17 -7.11
CA ALA A 43 12.14 -13.91 -6.36
C ALA A 43 12.48 -15.01 -5.35
N LEU A 44 11.50 -15.74 -4.81
CA LEU A 44 11.70 -16.83 -3.85
C LEU A 44 12.77 -17.86 -4.31
N PRO A 45 12.70 -18.44 -5.53
CA PRO A 45 13.74 -19.33 -6.06
C PRO A 45 15.15 -18.71 -6.05
N VAL A 46 15.26 -17.41 -6.31
CA VAL A 46 16.57 -16.70 -6.31
C VAL A 46 17.11 -16.61 -4.89
N VAL A 47 16.25 -16.31 -3.91
CA VAL A 47 16.61 -16.28 -2.48
C VAL A 47 17.08 -17.67 -2.00
N PHE A 48 16.40 -18.74 -2.42
CA PHE A 48 16.83 -20.12 -2.15
C PHE A 48 18.13 -20.49 -2.87
N ALA A 49 18.31 -20.09 -4.13
CA ALA A 49 19.51 -20.39 -4.90
C ALA A 49 20.76 -19.70 -4.34
N LEU A 50 20.64 -18.42 -3.95
CA LEU A 50 21.75 -17.68 -3.35
C LEU A 50 22.15 -18.26 -1.97
N ASN A 51 21.20 -18.80 -1.19
CA ASN A 51 21.53 -19.50 0.06
C ASN A 51 22.45 -20.72 -0.16
N ASN A 52 22.20 -21.50 -1.22
CA ASN A 52 23.06 -22.63 -1.57
C ASN A 52 24.47 -22.17 -1.96
N VAL A 53 24.58 -21.11 -2.76
CA VAL A 53 25.89 -20.54 -3.18
C VAL A 53 26.70 -20.01 -2.00
N VAL A 54 26.05 -19.33 -1.05
CA VAL A 54 26.71 -18.83 0.17
C VAL A 54 27.19 -19.99 1.06
N ASN A 55 26.38 -21.04 1.20
CA ASN A 55 26.77 -22.25 1.93
C ASN A 55 27.97 -22.95 1.27
N ASP A 56 27.97 -23.09 -0.05
CA ASP A 56 29.08 -23.71 -0.80
C ASP A 56 30.36 -22.89 -0.70
N THR A 57 30.27 -21.56 -0.83
CA THR A 57 31.42 -20.66 -0.72
C THR A 57 32.03 -20.69 0.68
N CYS A 58 31.22 -20.74 1.73
CA CYS A 58 31.74 -20.81 3.08
C CYS A 58 32.26 -22.18 3.48
N ARG A 59 31.68 -23.25 2.95
CA ARG A 59 32.28 -24.59 3.05
C ARG A 59 33.64 -24.63 2.36
N ALA A 60 33.81 -23.96 1.22
CA ALA A 60 35.09 -23.84 0.52
C ALA A 60 36.13 -23.01 1.29
N LEU A 61 35.70 -22.03 2.09
CA LEU A 61 36.57 -21.19 2.92
C LEU A 61 36.79 -21.72 4.35
N ASN A 62 36.31 -22.93 4.69
CA ASN A 62 36.32 -23.48 6.06
C ASN A 62 35.68 -22.55 7.11
N LEU A 63 34.75 -21.71 6.67
CA LEU A 63 33.98 -20.84 7.56
C LEU A 63 32.70 -21.60 7.97
N ASN A 64 32.63 -21.99 9.23
CA ASN A 64 31.41 -22.58 9.78
C ASN A 64 30.30 -21.51 9.84
N ASN A 65 29.08 -21.89 9.46
CA ASN A 65 27.83 -21.14 9.70
C ASN A 65 27.48 -19.90 8.84
N CYS A 66 28.13 -19.65 7.70
CA CYS A 66 27.84 -18.45 6.90
C CYS A 66 26.47 -18.38 6.23
N GLY A 67 25.79 -19.51 6.00
CA GLY A 67 24.49 -19.54 5.32
C GLY A 67 23.40 -20.35 6.04
N THR A 68 23.69 -20.85 7.25
CA THR A 68 22.83 -21.80 7.99
C THR A 68 22.31 -21.30 9.35
N THR A 69 22.45 -20.03 9.69
CA THR A 69 22.08 -19.56 11.05
C THR A 69 20.99 -18.53 11.01
N GLY A 70 19.75 -18.87 11.44
CA GLY A 70 18.66 -17.99 11.89
C GLY A 70 18.17 -16.86 10.96
N ILE A 71 19.10 -16.03 10.49
CA ILE A 71 19.05 -14.93 9.54
C ILE A 71 18.33 -15.33 8.23
N PHE A 72 18.68 -16.46 7.60
CA PHE A 72 17.93 -16.94 6.42
C PHE A 72 16.48 -17.34 6.75
N GLY A 73 16.25 -17.96 7.90
CA GLY A 73 14.90 -18.29 8.38
C GLY A 73 14.06 -17.03 8.62
N LEU A 74 14.67 -15.97 9.16
CA LEU A 74 14.04 -14.66 9.33
C LEU A 74 13.71 -14.01 7.99
N ALA A 75 14.61 -14.10 6.99
CA ALA A 75 14.32 -13.63 5.64
C ALA A 75 13.12 -14.36 5.03
N LEU A 76 13.07 -15.69 5.16
CA LEU A 76 11.96 -16.49 4.63
C LEU A 76 10.64 -16.13 5.32
N ILE A 77 10.64 -15.96 6.64
CA ILE A 77 9.46 -15.48 7.37
C ILE A 77 9.07 -14.08 6.87
N GLY A 78 10.04 -13.18 6.67
CA GLY A 78 9.81 -11.85 6.10
C GLY A 78 9.11 -11.90 4.75
N VAL A 79 9.59 -12.74 3.82
CA VAL A 79 8.99 -12.92 2.49
C VAL A 79 7.57 -13.49 2.59
N LEU A 80 7.32 -14.45 3.48
CA LEU A 80 5.97 -15.00 3.69
C LEU A 80 5.00 -13.97 4.28
N VAL A 81 5.48 -13.15 5.23
CA VAL A 81 4.69 -12.04 5.80
C VAL A 81 4.40 -10.99 4.73
N ALA A 82 5.39 -10.62 3.91
CA ALA A 82 5.21 -9.68 2.80
C ALA A 82 4.24 -10.22 1.74
N LEU A 83 4.26 -11.53 1.48
CA LEU A 83 3.29 -12.17 0.60
C LEU A 83 1.87 -12.10 1.18
N GLY A 84 1.72 -12.41 2.47
CA GLY A 84 0.44 -12.27 3.18
C GLY A 84 -0.08 -10.84 3.16
N ALA A 85 0.81 -9.86 3.35
CA ALA A 85 0.51 -8.44 3.23
C ALA A 85 -0.01 -8.07 1.83
N ALA A 86 0.69 -8.49 0.76
CA ALA A 86 0.27 -8.23 -0.60
C ALA A 86 -1.10 -8.84 -0.94
N ILE A 87 -1.40 -10.04 -0.41
CA ILE A 87 -2.73 -10.65 -0.56
C ILE A 87 -3.80 -9.80 0.14
N ILE A 88 -3.53 -9.35 1.37
CA ILE A 88 -4.44 -8.49 2.13
C ILE A 88 -4.66 -7.15 1.42
N GLU A 89 -3.60 -6.51 0.93
CA GLU A 89 -3.67 -5.28 0.14
C GLU A 89 -4.49 -5.47 -1.13
N ALA A 90 -4.29 -6.58 -1.85
CA ALA A 90 -5.06 -6.91 -3.04
C ALA A 90 -6.56 -7.02 -2.71
N ILE A 91 -6.91 -7.78 -1.67
CA ILE A 91 -8.29 -7.92 -1.18
C ILE A 91 -8.86 -6.56 -0.78
N GLY A 92 -8.11 -5.75 -0.04
CA GLY A 92 -8.50 -4.41 0.37
C GLY A 92 -8.75 -3.48 -0.82
N GLY A 93 -7.87 -3.50 -1.82
CA GLY A 93 -7.98 -2.74 -3.06
C GLY A 93 -9.23 -3.11 -3.86
N PHE A 94 -9.50 -4.42 -4.04
CA PHE A 94 -10.72 -4.87 -4.71
C PHE A 94 -12.00 -4.52 -3.93
N ARG A 95 -11.97 -4.57 -2.59
CA ARG A 95 -13.09 -4.10 -1.76
C ARG A 95 -13.33 -2.60 -1.92
N MET A 96 -12.27 -1.79 -1.96
CA MET A 96 -12.38 -0.36 -2.26
C MET A 96 -12.98 -0.12 -3.65
N TYR A 97 -12.60 -0.91 -4.66
CA TYR A 97 -13.17 -0.82 -6.01
C TYR A 97 -14.68 -1.13 -6.03
N GLN A 98 -15.10 -2.14 -5.26
CA GLN A 98 -16.51 -2.49 -5.08
C GLN A 98 -17.32 -1.44 -4.29
N GLY A 99 -16.65 -0.45 -3.68
CA GLY A 99 -17.29 0.60 -2.89
C GLY A 99 -17.43 0.27 -1.41
N ASP A 100 -16.83 -0.83 -0.93
CA ASP A 100 -16.78 -1.14 0.49
C ASP A 100 -15.73 -0.28 1.20
N ARG A 101 -16.18 0.53 2.15
CA ARG A 101 -15.33 1.44 2.93
C ARG A 101 -14.30 0.71 3.78
N ARG A 102 -14.63 -0.51 4.22
CA ARG A 102 -13.72 -1.35 5.00
C ARG A 102 -12.46 -1.71 4.21
N GLY A 103 -12.51 -1.67 2.87
CA GLY A 103 -11.35 -1.94 2.02
C GLY A 103 -10.13 -1.07 2.36
N LYS A 104 -10.34 0.19 2.76
CA LYS A 104 -9.25 1.08 3.19
C LYS A 104 -8.48 0.52 4.38
N GLU A 105 -9.18 0.03 5.38
CA GLU A 105 -8.57 -0.56 6.57
C GLU A 105 -7.71 -1.76 6.21
N TRP A 106 -8.22 -2.64 5.32
CA TRP A 106 -7.46 -3.80 4.85
C TRP A 106 -6.19 -3.40 4.10
N VAL A 107 -6.24 -2.38 3.24
CA VAL A 107 -5.04 -1.87 2.57
C VAL A 107 -4.03 -1.32 3.57
N ILE A 108 -4.48 -0.56 4.57
CA ILE A 108 -3.60 0.02 5.60
C ILE A 108 -2.95 -1.08 6.47
N TYR A 109 -3.72 -2.10 6.88
CA TYR A 109 -3.18 -3.23 7.61
C TYR A 109 -2.21 -4.08 6.76
N GLY A 110 -2.50 -4.22 5.47
CA GLY A 110 -1.60 -4.83 4.51
C GLY A 110 -0.27 -4.09 4.43
N LEU A 111 -0.28 -2.77 4.25
CA LEU A 111 0.92 -1.92 4.23
C LEU A 111 1.75 -2.06 5.51
N ALA A 112 1.09 -2.07 6.67
CA ALA A 112 1.75 -2.25 7.95
C ALA A 112 2.42 -3.64 8.07
N LEU A 113 1.73 -4.70 7.65
CA LEU A 113 2.30 -6.06 7.59
C LEU A 113 3.45 -6.14 6.59
N GLY A 114 3.34 -5.48 5.45
CA GLY A 114 4.40 -5.42 4.44
C GLY A 114 5.67 -4.77 4.98
N LEU A 115 5.52 -3.71 5.79
CA LEU A 115 6.64 -3.07 6.48
C LEU A 115 7.31 -4.02 7.50
N ILE A 116 6.52 -4.77 8.26
CA ILE A 116 7.06 -5.80 9.18
C ILE A 116 7.81 -6.87 8.39
N GLY A 117 7.23 -7.38 7.29
CA GLY A 117 7.87 -8.36 6.41
C GLY A 117 9.20 -7.85 5.85
N GLY A 118 9.23 -6.61 5.36
CA GLY A 118 10.44 -5.97 4.83
C GLY A 118 11.54 -5.77 5.88
N ILE A 119 11.19 -5.45 7.14
CA ILE A 119 12.18 -5.37 8.23
C ILE A 119 12.82 -6.74 8.50
N LEU A 120 12.01 -7.80 8.55
CA LEU A 120 12.52 -9.17 8.74
C LEU A 120 13.42 -9.60 7.58
N GLU A 121 13.09 -9.21 6.35
CA GLU A 121 13.90 -9.46 5.16
C GLU A 121 15.25 -8.73 5.22
N ILE A 122 15.29 -7.45 5.62
CA ILE A 122 16.55 -6.71 5.78
C ILE A 122 17.45 -7.37 6.81
N ILE A 123 16.89 -7.74 7.97
CA ILE A 123 17.65 -8.42 9.03
C ILE A 123 18.20 -9.76 8.50
N GLY A 124 17.42 -10.41 7.63
CA GLY A 124 17.71 -11.76 7.12
C GLY A 124 18.62 -11.85 5.89
N TYR A 125 18.74 -10.81 5.06
CA TYR A 125 19.55 -10.88 3.83
C TYR A 125 20.40 -9.62 3.58
N GLY A 126 20.13 -8.54 4.30
CA GLY A 126 20.66 -7.21 3.98
C GLY A 126 20.03 -6.65 2.69
N GLY A 127 20.16 -5.34 2.46
CA GLY A 127 19.59 -4.69 1.29
C GLY A 127 18.71 -3.49 1.62
N ILE A 128 19.33 -2.45 2.18
CA ILE A 128 18.63 -1.25 2.64
C ILE A 128 18.04 -0.44 1.47
N GLY A 129 18.70 -0.43 0.30
CA GLY A 129 18.28 0.40 -0.84
C GLY A 129 16.90 0.04 -1.38
N GLY A 130 16.63 -1.24 -1.61
CA GLY A 130 15.32 -1.72 -2.06
C GLY A 130 14.22 -1.48 -1.03
N PHE A 131 14.54 -1.66 0.25
CA PHE A 131 13.61 -1.39 1.34
C PHE A 131 13.23 0.09 1.44
N ILE A 132 14.19 1.02 1.39
CA ILE A 132 13.90 2.46 1.45
C ILE A 132 12.98 2.87 0.29
N PHE A 133 13.26 2.38 -0.92
CA PHE A 133 12.42 2.66 -2.08
C PHE A 133 10.98 2.16 -1.88
N ASN A 134 10.82 0.91 -1.42
CA ASN A 134 9.50 0.35 -1.10
C ASN A 134 8.79 1.11 0.04
N LEU A 135 9.53 1.57 1.04
CA LEU A 135 8.98 2.32 2.17
C LEU A 135 8.44 3.69 1.71
N ILE A 136 9.14 4.37 0.79
CA ILE A 136 8.65 5.61 0.19
C ILE A 136 7.35 5.35 -0.57
N ILE A 137 7.29 4.30 -1.39
CA ILE A 137 6.07 3.93 -2.12
C ILE A 137 4.93 3.63 -1.15
N ALA A 138 5.18 2.82 -0.11
CA ALA A 138 4.20 2.47 0.90
C ALA A 138 3.65 3.71 1.62
N PHE A 139 4.50 4.70 1.93
CA PHE A 139 4.09 5.96 2.53
C PHE A 139 3.18 6.78 1.61
N VAL A 140 3.52 6.85 0.31
CA VAL A 140 2.70 7.55 -0.69
C VAL A 140 1.34 6.84 -0.84
N ILE A 141 1.32 5.51 -0.93
CA ILE A 141 0.08 4.74 -1.02
C ILE A 141 -0.77 4.94 0.23
N TYR A 142 -0.17 4.85 1.43
CA TYR A 142 -0.85 5.10 2.69
C TYR A 142 -1.52 6.48 2.70
N TYR A 143 -0.77 7.52 2.33
CA TYR A 143 -1.31 8.88 2.24
C TYR A 143 -2.49 8.96 1.27
N LEU A 144 -2.35 8.42 0.05
CA LEU A 144 -3.41 8.42 -0.96
C LEU A 144 -4.66 7.68 -0.50
N VAL A 145 -4.50 6.54 0.19
CA VAL A 145 -5.62 5.74 0.74
C VAL A 145 -6.38 6.53 1.79
N VAL A 146 -5.67 7.18 2.72
CA VAL A 146 -6.27 7.98 3.79
C VAL A 146 -7.09 9.15 3.21
N ILE A 147 -6.54 9.88 2.24
CA ILE A 147 -7.22 11.05 1.67
C ILE A 147 -8.26 10.70 0.59
N SER A 148 -8.25 9.47 0.06
CA SER A 148 -9.18 9.07 -1.00
C SER A 148 -10.63 9.20 -0.54
N ARG A 149 -11.54 9.54 -1.46
CA ARG A 149 -12.96 9.72 -1.14
C ARG A 149 -13.82 8.77 -1.95
N PHE A 150 -14.79 8.15 -1.31
CA PHE A 150 -15.78 7.31 -1.99
C PHE A 150 -16.82 8.18 -2.72
N PRO A 151 -17.49 7.63 -3.75
CA PRO A 151 -18.59 8.34 -4.41
C PRO A 151 -19.67 8.73 -3.38
N GLY A 152 -19.89 10.03 -3.21
CA GLY A 152 -20.84 10.59 -2.24
C GLY A 152 -20.21 11.22 -0.97
N GLU A 153 -18.89 11.14 -0.80
CA GLU A 153 -18.17 11.89 0.23
C GLU A 153 -17.80 13.29 -0.28
N ALA A 154 -17.76 14.27 0.63
CA ALA A 154 -17.40 15.64 0.28
C ALA A 154 -15.98 15.70 -0.31
N PRO A 155 -15.79 16.39 -1.45
CA PRO A 155 -14.46 16.62 -2.01
C PRO A 155 -13.55 17.36 -1.03
N LEU A 156 -12.25 17.05 -1.06
CA LEU A 156 -11.24 17.73 -0.23
C LEU A 156 -10.94 19.15 -0.72
N VAL A 157 -11.23 19.42 -1.99
CA VAL A 157 -11.14 20.75 -2.62
C VAL A 157 -12.42 20.97 -3.44
N PRO A 158 -13.06 22.16 -3.36
CA PRO A 158 -14.10 22.53 -4.32
C PRO A 158 -13.57 22.38 -5.74
N SER A 159 -14.25 21.63 -6.61
CA SER A 159 -13.76 21.50 -7.99
C SER A 159 -13.81 22.87 -8.66
N THR A 160 -12.66 23.40 -9.06
CA THR A 160 -12.53 24.69 -9.75
C THR A 160 -12.89 24.63 -11.23
N GLY A 161 -13.55 23.57 -11.68
CA GLY A 161 -13.96 23.39 -13.06
C GLY A 161 -14.93 22.21 -13.18
N GLY A 162 -16.00 22.42 -13.95
CA GLY A 162 -17.01 21.41 -14.23
C GLY A 162 -16.49 20.24 -15.07
N GLY A 163 -17.22 19.11 -14.99
CA GLY A 163 -16.99 17.88 -15.76
C GLY A 163 -15.98 16.95 -15.09
N TYR A 164 -16.25 15.71 -14.72
CA TYR A 164 -17.31 14.77 -15.09
C TYR A 164 -17.65 13.92 -13.85
N GLY A 165 -18.95 13.80 -13.56
CA GLY A 165 -19.50 12.70 -12.74
C GLY A 165 -19.66 12.99 -11.25
N GLY A 166 -20.91 13.21 -10.83
CA GLY A 166 -21.34 13.07 -9.44
C GLY A 166 -22.00 14.33 -8.90
N GLY A 167 -23.33 14.28 -8.78
CA GLY A 167 -24.17 15.44 -8.50
C GLY A 167 -23.91 16.11 -7.15
N GLY A 168 -24.18 17.41 -7.09
CA GLY A 168 -24.11 18.18 -5.87
C GLY A 168 -24.02 19.69 -6.11
N GLY A 169 -25.19 20.32 -6.25
CA GLY A 169 -25.43 21.68 -5.73
C GLY A 169 -24.59 22.83 -6.29
N TYR A 170 -24.81 23.22 -7.55
CA TYR A 170 -24.82 24.65 -7.85
C TYR A 170 -26.27 25.11 -7.74
N GLY A 171 -26.53 25.96 -6.74
CA GLY A 171 -27.83 26.53 -6.47
C GLY A 171 -28.44 27.14 -7.73
N SER A 172 -29.75 26.99 -7.85
CA SER A 172 -30.55 27.63 -8.89
C SER A 172 -30.13 29.10 -9.05
N PRO A 173 -29.91 29.60 -10.28
CA PRO A 173 -29.69 31.02 -10.49
C PRO A 173 -30.84 31.81 -9.86
N PRO A 174 -30.58 32.98 -9.24
CA PRO A 174 -31.61 33.77 -8.59
C PRO A 174 -32.74 34.09 -9.57
N PRO A 175 -34.02 34.04 -9.14
CA PRO A 175 -35.15 34.30 -10.02
C PRO A 175 -35.05 35.70 -10.63
N PRO A 176 -35.46 35.87 -11.90
CA PRO A 176 -35.42 37.17 -12.57
C PRO A 176 -36.29 38.19 -11.82
N PRO A 177 -35.88 39.47 -11.81
CA PRO A 177 -36.64 40.52 -11.13
C PRO A 177 -38.06 40.64 -11.71
N PRO A 178 -39.06 40.97 -10.88
CA PRO A 178 -40.44 41.11 -11.33
C PRO A 178 -40.57 42.20 -12.42
N PRO A 179 -41.46 42.01 -13.41
CA PRO A 179 -41.69 43.00 -14.46
C PRO A 179 -42.16 44.34 -13.86
N ALA A 180 -41.59 45.44 -14.35
CA ALA A 180 -42.03 46.80 -14.06
C ALA A 180 -43.32 47.14 -14.82
#